data_AF-Q5DDL0-F1
#
_entry.id   AF-Q5DDL0-F1
#
_cell.length_a   1.000
_cell.length_b   1.000
_cell.length_c   1.000
_cell.angle_alpha   90.00
_cell.angle_beta   90.00
_cell.angle_gamma   90.00
#
_symmetry.space_group_name_H-M   'P 1'
#
loop_
_entity.id
_entity.type
_entity.pdbx_description
1 polymer ?
#
loop_
_entity_poly.entity_id
_entity_poly.type
_entity_poly.pdbx_seq_one_letter_code
_entity_poly.pdbx_strand_id
1 'polypeptide(L)'
;MHFCQSHPEVLINVMVYIYDNGFIQCFPDVLSTVPEDCTLTIEITEGIYNGSEDGNGSIIQEKVIHNSVLSGFITNRISVITFIPQKRCLEQTTEDECIAESRQNVNCTWCPGSEKCSRNASSCSYEDQI
;
A
#
# COMPACT_ATOMS: atom_id res chain seq x y z
N MET A 1 9.11 12.31 -29.03
CA MET A 1 7.77 12.82 -29.34
C MET A 1 6.96 12.61 -28.08
N HIS A 2 6.59 13.67 -27.35
CA HIS A 2 5.88 13.57 -26.07
C HIS A 2 4.37 13.46 -26.34
N PHE A 3 3.85 12.24 -26.39
CA PHE A 3 2.44 11.97 -26.73
C PHE A 3 1.44 12.24 -25.58
N CYS A 4 1.88 12.56 -24.37
CA CYS A 4 0.97 12.84 -23.25
C CYS A 4 0.34 14.25 -23.29
N GLN A 5 0.63 15.07 -24.31
CA GLN A 5 0.10 16.44 -24.44
C GLN A 5 -1.25 16.53 -25.13
N SER A 6 -1.66 15.54 -25.93
CA SER A 6 -3.07 15.45 -26.30
C SER A 6 -3.81 14.96 -25.05
N HIS A 7 -4.87 15.65 -24.66
CA HIS A 7 -5.75 15.24 -23.56
C HIS A 7 -6.94 14.47 -24.13
N PRO A 8 -6.82 13.22 -24.63
CA PRO A 8 -7.99 12.36 -24.57
C PRO A 8 -8.22 12.12 -23.09
N GLU A 9 -9.39 12.51 -22.60
CA GLU A 9 -9.84 12.18 -21.26
C GLU A 9 -9.66 10.66 -21.05
N VAL A 10 -8.71 10.27 -20.21
CA VAL A 10 -8.46 8.87 -19.87
C VAL A 10 -9.34 8.55 -18.67
N LEU A 11 -10.36 7.73 -18.91
CA LEU A 11 -11.24 7.26 -17.85
C LEU A 11 -10.69 5.94 -17.31
N ILE A 12 -10.32 5.96 -16.03
CA ILE A 12 -9.83 4.80 -15.28
C ILE A 12 -10.82 4.53 -14.16
N ASN A 13 -11.40 3.33 -14.14
CA ASN A 13 -12.11 2.82 -12.98
C ASN A 13 -11.11 2.11 -12.08
N VAL A 14 -11.08 2.42 -10.79
CA VAL A 14 -10.25 1.70 -9.83
C VAL A 14 -11.17 1.03 -8.82
N MET A 15 -11.23 -0.30 -8.88
CA MET A 15 -11.91 -1.08 -7.85
C MET A 15 -10.90 -1.40 -6.75
N VAL A 16 -11.23 -1.05 -5.50
CA VAL A 16 -10.36 -1.23 -4.35
C VAL A 16 -11.00 -2.20 -3.36
N TYR A 17 -10.24 -3.21 -2.95
CA TYR A 17 -10.60 -4.11 -1.85
C TYR A 17 -9.63 -3.87 -0.70
N ILE A 18 -10.19 -3.57 0.48
CA ILE A 18 -9.44 -3.44 1.73
C ILE A 18 -9.83 -4.64 2.59
N TYR A 19 -8.86 -5.50 2.86
CA TYR A 19 -9.06 -6.70 3.66
C TYR A 19 -8.81 -6.40 5.14
N ASP A 20 -9.42 -7.22 6.00
CA ASP A 20 -9.31 -7.14 7.46
C ASP A 20 -7.87 -7.27 7.98
N ASN A 21 -7.02 -8.00 7.26
CA ASN A 21 -5.59 -8.16 7.49
C ASN A 21 -4.75 -7.02 6.88
N GLY A 22 -5.37 -5.92 6.48
CA GLY A 22 -4.74 -4.70 5.96
C GLY A 22 -4.23 -4.81 4.53
N PHE A 23 -4.42 -5.94 3.83
CA PHE A 23 -4.10 -6.02 2.41
C PHE A 23 -5.00 -5.06 1.64
N ILE A 24 -4.41 -4.34 0.68
CA ILE A 24 -5.15 -3.49 -0.23
C ILE A 24 -4.90 -4.00 -1.64
N GLN A 25 -5.97 -4.35 -2.35
CA GLN A 25 -5.90 -4.71 -3.75
C GLN A 25 -6.58 -3.66 -4.60
N CYS A 26 -5.86 -3.14 -5.58
CA CYS A 26 -6.37 -2.22 -6.58
C CYS A 26 -6.47 -2.94 -7.92
N PHE A 27 -7.64 -2.84 -8.54
CA PHE A 27 -7.96 -3.35 -9.85
C PHE A 27 -8.29 -2.16 -10.75
N PRO A 28 -7.26 -1.45 -11.25
CA PRO A 28 -7.46 -0.43 -12.25
C PRO A 28 -7.90 -1.07 -13.57
N ASP A 29 -9.01 -0.56 -14.11
CA ASP A 29 -9.61 -0.93 -15.40
C ASP A 29 -9.68 0.33 -16.27
N VAL A 30 -9.07 0.28 -17.45
CA VAL A 30 -9.08 1.41 -18.37
C VAL A 30 -10.25 1.26 -19.31
N LEU A 31 -11.10 2.29 -19.35
CA LEU A 31 -12.28 2.31 -20.21
C LEU A 31 -11.97 2.83 -21.64
N SER A 32 -10.74 3.30 -21.88
CA SER A 32 -10.29 3.85 -23.17
C SER A 32 -8.84 3.45 -23.48
N THR A 33 -8.33 3.81 -24.67
CA THR A 33 -6.94 3.52 -25.04
C THR A 33 -6.00 4.53 -24.38
N VAL A 34 -5.14 4.06 -23.47
CA VAL A 34 -4.03 4.87 -22.93
C VAL A 34 -2.86 4.85 -23.91
N PRO A 35 -2.21 5.99 -24.23
CA PRO A 35 -0.95 6.00 -24.98
C PRO A 35 0.15 5.17 -24.28
N GLU A 36 1.05 4.54 -25.06
CA GLU A 36 2.14 3.67 -24.56
C GLU A 36 3.07 4.38 -23.57
N ASP A 37 3.17 5.71 -23.68
CA ASP A 37 4.08 6.55 -22.92
C ASP A 37 3.50 7.03 -21.57
N CYS A 38 2.26 6.66 -21.23
CA CYS A 38 1.65 7.08 -19.97
C CYS A 38 1.85 6.04 -18.86
N THR A 39 2.30 6.50 -17.70
CA THR A 39 2.41 5.70 -16.48
C THR A 39 1.27 6.01 -15.53
N LEU A 40 0.67 4.98 -14.93
CA LEU A 40 -0.27 5.14 -13.82
C LEU A 40 0.49 4.97 -12.50
N THR A 41 0.35 5.93 -11.60
CA THR A 41 0.85 5.80 -10.22
C THR A 41 -0.34 5.68 -9.29
N ILE A 42 -0.33 4.66 -8.43
CA ILE A 42 -1.26 4.52 -7.30
C ILE A 42 -0.47 4.66 -6.01
N GLU A 43 -0.86 5.62 -5.18
CA GLU A 43 -0.26 5.88 -3.88
C GLU A 43 -1.29 5.62 -2.78
N ILE A 44 -0.86 4.93 -1.72
CA ILE A 44 -1.62 4.79 -0.48
C ILE A 44 -0.95 5.68 0.56
N THR A 45 -1.71 6.63 1.08
CA THR A 45 -1.23 7.58 2.08
C THR A 45 -1.91 7.34 3.43
N GLU A 46 -1.11 7.44 4.48
CA GLU A 46 -1.58 7.50 5.85
C GLU A 46 -1.75 8.98 6.22
N GLY A 47 -2.81 9.31 6.96
CA GLY A 47 -3.05 10.67 7.43
C GLY A 47 -4.22 10.74 8.40
N ILE A 48 -4.39 11.91 9.01
CA ILE A 48 -5.49 12.18 9.94
C ILE A 48 -6.55 12.97 9.17
N TYR A 49 -7.77 12.45 9.13
CA TYR A 49 -8.90 13.20 8.58
C TYR A 49 -9.33 14.28 9.57
N ASN A 50 -9.10 15.54 9.21
CA ASN A 50 -9.56 16.70 9.96
C ASN A 50 -10.82 17.27 9.29
N GLY A 51 -11.96 16.69 9.63
CA GLY A 51 -13.26 17.08 9.10
C GLY A 51 -14.22 17.63 10.14
N SER A 52 -15.18 18.43 9.67
CA SER A 52 -16.36 18.85 10.43
C SER A 52 -17.52 17.88 10.24
N GLU A 53 -18.53 17.96 11.11
CA GLU A 53 -19.78 17.20 10.98
C GLU A 53 -20.50 17.43 9.65
N ASP A 54 -20.28 18.59 9.02
CA ASP A 54 -20.90 18.96 7.73
C ASP A 54 -20.26 18.27 6.51
N GLY A 55 -19.27 17.39 6.72
CA GLY A 55 -18.58 16.65 5.67
C GLY A 55 -17.46 17.42 4.95
N ASN A 56 -17.18 18.66 5.36
CA ASN A 56 -16.01 19.39 4.92
C ASN A 56 -14.79 18.94 5.71
N GLY A 57 -13.68 18.64 5.04
CA GLY A 57 -12.45 18.26 5.72
C GLY A 57 -11.28 18.11 4.79
N SER A 58 -10.09 17.98 5.39
CA SER A 58 -8.85 17.65 4.69
C SER A 58 -8.10 16.56 5.43
N ILE A 59 -7.26 15.83 4.70
CA ILE A 59 -6.29 14.91 5.30
C ILE A 59 -5.08 15.76 5.70
N ILE A 60 -4.68 15.69 6.97
CA ILE A 60 -3.46 16.31 7.49
C ILE A 60 -2.43 15.24 7.81
N GLN A 61 -1.15 15.63 7.87
CA GLN A 61 -0.02 14.72 8.15
C GLN A 61 0.10 13.57 7.14
N GLU A 62 -0.17 13.88 5.87
CA GLU A 62 -0.15 12.88 4.81
C GLU A 62 1.27 12.32 4.59
N LYS A 63 1.40 11.01 4.68
CA LYS A 63 2.64 10.27 4.42
C LYS A 63 2.33 9.13 3.46
N VAL A 64 3.02 9.09 2.32
CA VAL A 64 2.95 7.95 1.40
C VAL A 64 3.57 6.74 2.10
N ILE A 65 2.75 5.71 2.33
CA ILE A 65 3.18 4.45 2.94
C ILE A 65 3.39 3.35 1.90
N HIS A 66 2.67 3.44 0.77
CA HIS A 66 2.90 2.57 -0.38
C HIS A 66 2.73 3.33 -1.69
N ASN A 67 3.54 2.98 -2.69
CA ASN A 67 3.34 3.41 -4.06
C ASN A 67 3.55 2.24 -5.01
N SER A 68 2.88 2.30 -6.15
CA SER A 68 3.10 1.39 -7.27
C SER A 68 3.00 2.17 -8.57
N VAL A 69 3.94 1.93 -9.48
CA VAL A 69 3.98 2.54 -10.81
C VAL A 69 3.74 1.46 -11.84
N LEU A 70 2.73 1.66 -12.69
CA LEU A 70 2.41 0.80 -13.80
C LEU A 70 2.77 1.49 -15.10
N SER A 71 3.79 0.96 -15.77
CA SER A 71 4.23 1.38 -17.10
C SER A 71 3.62 0.47 -18.17
N GLY A 72 3.22 1.03 -19.32
CA GLY A 72 2.70 0.25 -20.44
C GLY A 72 1.32 -0.36 -20.16
N PHE A 73 0.43 0.41 -19.53
CA PHE A 73 -0.88 0.00 -19.00
C PHE A 73 -1.93 -0.41 -20.08
N ILE A 74 -1.50 -0.83 -21.26
CA ILE A 74 -2.30 -0.98 -22.49
C ILE A 74 -3.01 -2.31 -22.63
N THR A 75 -2.58 -3.35 -21.94
CA THR A 75 -3.27 -4.63 -22.12
C THR A 75 -4.60 -4.57 -21.39
N ASN A 76 -5.70 -4.85 -22.08
CA ASN A 76 -7.08 -5.03 -21.59
C ASN A 76 -7.24 -6.08 -20.46
N ARG A 77 -6.15 -6.44 -19.79
CA ARG A 77 -6.08 -7.37 -18.70
C ARG A 77 -6.17 -6.55 -17.43
N ILE A 78 -7.11 -6.97 -16.58
CA ILE A 78 -7.23 -6.52 -15.21
C ILE A 78 -5.86 -6.67 -14.55
N SER A 79 -5.19 -5.54 -14.30
CA SER A 79 -3.96 -5.51 -13.52
C SER A 79 -4.35 -5.54 -12.06
N VAL A 80 -3.69 -6.38 -11.27
CA VAL A 80 -3.92 -6.44 -9.83
C VAL A 80 -2.69 -5.87 -9.15
N ILE A 81 -2.85 -4.71 -8.52
CA ILE A 81 -1.83 -4.17 -7.62
C ILE A 81 -2.18 -4.61 -6.22
N THR A 82 -1.29 -5.34 -5.57
CA THR A 82 -1.45 -5.74 -4.17
C THR A 82 -0.47 -4.96 -3.31
N PHE A 83 -0.99 -4.11 -2.44
CA PHE A 83 -0.24 -3.48 -1.37
C PHE A 83 -0.33 -4.36 -0.13
N ILE A 84 0.83 -4.78 0.35
CA ILE A 84 0.93 -5.71 1.45
C ILE A 84 1.39 -4.92 2.69
N PRO A 85 0.61 -4.93 3.79
CA PRO A 85 0.98 -4.25 5.04
C PRO A 85 2.19 -4.90 5.73
N GLN A 86 2.75 -5.99 5.19
CA GLN A 86 3.96 -6.67 5.70
C GLN A 86 5.20 -5.76 5.82
N LYS A 87 5.26 -4.62 5.10
CA LYS A 87 6.29 -3.60 5.36
C LYS A 87 6.12 -2.95 6.73
N ARG A 88 4.88 -2.81 7.22
CA ARG A 88 4.57 -2.23 8.54
C ARG A 88 5.20 -3.04 9.67
N CYS A 89 5.22 -4.37 9.61
CA CYS A 89 5.94 -5.17 10.61
C CYS A 89 7.42 -4.81 10.64
N LEU A 90 8.11 -4.83 9.49
CA LEU A 90 9.56 -4.59 9.42
C LEU A 90 9.97 -3.15 9.75
N GLU A 91 9.03 -2.20 9.67
CA GLU A 91 9.25 -0.79 9.99
C GLU A 91 9.15 -0.49 11.50
N GLN A 92 8.52 -1.37 12.29
CA GLN A 92 8.44 -1.17 13.75
C GLN A 92 9.80 -1.47 14.40
N THR A 93 10.28 -0.50 15.16
CA THR A 93 11.57 -0.59 15.87
C THR A 93 11.40 -0.93 17.35
N THR A 94 10.17 -0.97 17.85
CA THR A 94 9.86 -1.28 19.26
C THR A 94 8.91 -2.46 19.40
N GLU A 95 8.97 -3.13 20.55
CA GLU A 95 8.11 -4.27 20.88
C GLU A 95 6.63 -3.89 20.93
N ASP A 96 6.32 -2.77 21.60
CA ASP A 96 4.94 -2.30 21.78
C ASP A 96 4.28 -1.98 20.43
N GLU A 97 5.00 -1.31 19.53
CA GLU A 97 4.51 -1.01 18.19
C GLU A 97 4.33 -2.28 17.35
N CYS A 98 5.26 -3.24 17.45
CA CYS A 98 5.14 -4.53 16.77
C CYS A 98 3.92 -5.34 17.24
N ILE A 99 3.67 -5.35 18.55
CA ILE A 99 2.50 -6.03 19.14
C ILE A 99 1.21 -5.30 18.74
N ALA A 100 1.21 -3.97 18.75
CA ALA A 100 0.06 -3.17 18.33
C ALA A 100 -0.31 -3.46 16.86
N GLU A 101 0.69 -3.55 15.97
CA GLU A 101 0.50 -3.91 14.57
C GLU A 101 -0.01 -5.35 14.42
N SER A 102 0.51 -6.29 15.21
CA SER A 102 0.06 -7.70 15.23
C SER A 102 -1.44 -7.84 15.55
N ARG A 103 -1.98 -6.95 16.39
CA ARG A 103 -3.41 -6.93 16.75
C ARG A 103 -4.33 -6.47 15.62
N GLN A 104 -3.81 -5.85 14.56
CA GLN A 104 -4.59 -5.40 13.40
C GLN A 104 -4.78 -6.52 12.36
N ASN A 105 -4.86 -7.80 12.79
CA ASN A 105 -4.88 -8.99 11.93
C ASN A 105 -3.68 -9.09 10.96
N VAL A 106 -2.58 -8.42 11.27
CA VAL A 106 -1.31 -8.56 10.54
C VAL A 106 -0.45 -9.56 11.31
N ASN A 107 0.14 -10.55 10.64
CA ASN A 107 1.00 -11.55 11.31
C ASN A 107 2.39 -10.97 11.65
N CYS A 108 2.47 -9.93 12.50
CA CYS A 108 3.76 -9.46 13.01
C CYS A 108 4.16 -10.26 14.26
N THR A 109 5.45 -10.49 14.44
CA THR A 109 6.02 -11.13 15.64
C THR A 109 7.27 -10.39 16.07
N TRP A 110 7.30 -9.93 17.32
CA TRP A 110 8.51 -9.38 17.90
C TRP A 110 9.52 -10.49 18.16
N CYS A 111 10.76 -10.32 17.72
CA CYS A 111 11.86 -11.24 17.94
C CYS A 111 12.79 -10.65 19.01
N PRO A 112 12.72 -11.10 20.28
CA PRO A 112 13.51 -10.52 21.35
C PRO A 112 15.02 -10.66 21.11
N GLY A 113 15.45 -11.78 20.52
CA GLY A 113 16.87 -12.06 20.27
C GLY A 113 17.52 -11.14 19.23
N SER A 114 16.75 -10.53 18.33
CA SER A 114 17.26 -9.60 17.31
C SER A 114 16.72 -8.18 17.48
N GLU A 115 15.93 -7.93 18.54
CA GLU A 115 15.23 -6.67 18.84
C GLU A 115 14.53 -6.08 17.59
N LYS A 116 13.87 -6.94 16.82
CA LYS A 116 13.22 -6.58 15.56
C LYS A 116 11.85 -7.19 15.43
N CYS A 117 10.96 -6.46 14.78
CA CYS A 117 9.65 -6.96 14.40
C CYS A 117 9.74 -7.71 13.06
N SER A 118 9.29 -8.96 13.06
CA SER A 118 9.34 -9.88 11.91
C SER A 118 7.96 -10.26 11.42
N ARG A 119 7.91 -10.85 10.22
CA ARG A 119 6.66 -11.22 9.51
C ARG A 119 5.96 -12.47 10.05
N ASN A 120 6.57 -13.16 11.01
CA ASN A 120 6.03 -14.31 11.74
C ASN A 120 7.12 -14.84 12.69
N ALA A 121 6.72 -15.70 13.62
CA ALA A 121 7.63 -16.38 14.54
C ALA A 121 8.73 -17.19 13.82
N SER A 122 8.42 -17.83 12.69
CA SER A 122 9.42 -18.60 11.92
C SER A 122 10.51 -17.73 11.26
N SER A 123 10.27 -16.43 11.12
CA SER A 123 11.25 -15.48 10.58
C SER A 123 12.18 -14.93 11.66
N CYS A 124 11.90 -15.18 12.94
CA CYS A 124 12.86 -14.93 14.00
C CYS A 124 13.99 -15.93 13.86
N SER A 125 15.15 -15.48 13.38
CA SER A 125 16.39 -16.24 13.49
C SER A 125 16.72 -16.35 14.97
N TYR A 126 16.36 -17.47 15.59
CA TYR A 126 16.98 -17.88 16.84
C TYR A 126 18.43 -18.24 16.47
N GLU A 127 19.33 -17.27 16.56
CA GLU A 127 20.73 -17.64 16.77
C GLU A 127 20.76 -18.31 18.13
N ASP A 128 20.75 -19.65 18.12
CA ASP A 128 21.07 -20.48 19.27
C ASP A 128 22.45 -20.02 19.79
N GLN A 129 22.46 -19.11 20.77
CA GLN A 129 23.67 -18.76 21.50
C GLN A 129 23.98 -19.92 22.45
N ILE A 130 24.91 -20.78 22.00
CA ILE A 130 25.63 -21.77 22.82
C ILE A 130 26.61 -21.04 23.74
#